data_AF-A0A2U1FDF0-F1
#
_entry.id   AF-A0A2U1FDF0-F1
#
_cell.length_a   1.000
_cell.length_b   1.000
_cell.length_c   1.000
_cell.angle_alpha   90.00
_cell.angle_beta   90.00
_cell.angle_gamma   90.00
#
_symmetry.space_group_name_H-M   'P 1'
#
loop_
_entity.id
_entity.type
_entity.pdbx_description
1 polymer ?
#
loop_
_entity_poly.entity_id
_entity_poly.type
_entity_poly.pdbx_seq_one_letter_code
_entity_poly.pdbx_strand_id
1 'polypeptide(L)' 'MNPSLTITALAERAMSLWPNRGEPDPRPAPGEPYRRLDPVAPHRPAVPADAPAALRTARTIDLPDPRIGART' A
#
# COMPACT_ATOMS: atom_id res chain seq x y z
N MET A 1 -14.67 -13.80 -15.89
CA MET A 1 -13.63 -13.36 -14.93
C MET A 1 -12.40 -14.24 -15.12
N ASN A 2 -11.20 -13.64 -15.22
CA ASN A 2 -9.96 -14.42 -15.25
C ASN A 2 -9.39 -14.47 -13.82
N PRO A 3 -9.36 -15.64 -13.16
CA PRO A 3 -8.88 -15.76 -11.78
C PRO A 3 -7.41 -15.37 -11.63
N SER A 4 -6.59 -15.56 -12.67
CA SER A 4 -5.17 -15.21 -12.65
C SER A 4 -4.94 -13.72 -12.46
N LEU A 5 -5.76 -12.85 -13.08
CA LEU A 5 -5.61 -11.40 -12.92
C LEU A 5 -5.91 -10.94 -11.49
N THR A 6 -6.91 -11.54 -10.85
CA THR A 6 -7.23 -11.25 -9.45
C THR A 6 -6.10 -11.70 -8.52
N ILE A 7 -5.52 -12.87 -8.76
CA ILE A 7 -4.38 -13.38 -7.98
C ILE A 7 -3.17 -12.44 -8.12
N THR A 8 -2.84 -12.02 -9.34
CA THR A 8 -1.74 -11.09 -9.60
C THR A 8 -1.95 -9.77 -8.85
N ALA A 9 -3.15 -9.17 -8.96
CA ALA A 9 -3.45 -7.92 -8.28
C ALA A 9 -3.32 -8.03 -6.74
N LEU A 10 -3.76 -9.16 -6.15
CA LEU A 10 -3.63 -9.39 -4.71
C LEU A 10 -2.17 -9.61 -4.29
N ALA A 11 -1.41 -10.39 -5.07
CA ALA A 11 0.00 -10.65 -4.81
C ALA A 11 0.85 -9.37 -4.90
N GLU A 12 0.65 -8.55 -5.94
CA GLU A 12 1.33 -7.26 -6.11
C GLU A 12 1.04 -6.30 -4.96
N ARG A 13 -0.23 -6.18 -4.55
CA ARG A 13 -0.61 -5.35 -3.41
C ARG A 13 0.03 -5.84 -2.11
N ALA A 14 0.06 -7.16 -1.91
CA ALA A 14 0.68 -7.75 -0.74
C ALA A 14 2.18 -7.44 -0.68
N MET A 15 2.90 -7.64 -1.78
CA MET A 15 4.34 -7.38 -1.86
C MET A 15 4.70 -5.90 -1.74
N SER A 16 3.91 -5.00 -2.34
CA SER A 16 4.14 -3.54 -2.29
C SER A 16 4.03 -2.93 -0.89
N LEU A 17 3.41 -3.66 0.05
CA LEU A 17 3.15 -3.22 1.42
C LEU A 17 3.83 -4.14 2.45
N TRP A 18 4.84 -4.91 2.03
CA TRP A 18 5.61 -5.73 2.96
C TRP A 18 6.33 -4.80 3.97
N PRO A 19 6.23 -5.05 5.29
CA PRO A 19 6.99 -4.29 6.28
C PRO A 19 8.50 -4.42 6.07
N ASN A 20 9.29 -3.48 6.64
CA ASN A 20 10.72 -3.72 6.73
C ASN A 20 10.98 -4.95 7.61
N ARG A 21 12.16 -5.56 7.44
CA ARG A 21 12.57 -6.73 8.22
C ARG A 21 12.46 -6.45 9.73
N GLY A 22 11.68 -7.27 10.41
CA GLY A 22 11.48 -7.20 11.87
C GLY A 22 10.36 -6.25 12.31
N GLU A 23 9.73 -5.53 11.38
CA GLU A 23 8.58 -4.67 11.69
C GLU A 23 7.26 -5.44 11.60
N PRO A 24 6.24 -5.02 12.37
CA PRO A 24 4.91 -5.59 12.26
C PRO A 24 4.29 -5.26 10.90
N ASP A 25 3.51 -6.20 10.37
CA ASP A 25 2.75 -6.01 9.13
C ASP A 25 1.57 -5.04 9.36
N PRO A 26 1.52 -3.89 8.67
CA PRO A 26 0.44 -2.92 8.86
C PRO A 26 -0.87 -3.33 8.16
N ARG A 27 -0.87 -4.40 7.36
CA ARG A 27 -2.04 -4.84 6.60
C ARG A 27 -3.11 -5.42 7.53
N PRO A 28 -4.41 -5.15 7.27
CA PRO A 28 -5.50 -5.79 8.00
C PRO A 28 -5.37 -7.31 7.96
N ALA A 29 -5.74 -7.98 9.05
CA ALA A 29 -5.71 -9.43 9.12
C ALA A 29 -6.69 -10.06 8.10
N PRO A 30 -6.47 -11.31 7.67
CA PRO A 30 -7.45 -12.03 6.84
C PRO A 30 -8.83 -12.04 7.50
N GLY A 31 -9.86 -11.66 6.74
CA GLY A 31 -11.24 -11.55 7.23
C GLY A 31 -11.62 -10.15 7.73
N GLU A 32 -10.67 -9.24 7.91
CA GLU A 32 -10.97 -7.83 8.21
C GLU A 32 -11.38 -7.05 6.96
N PRO A 33 -12.16 -5.96 7.12
CA PRO A 33 -12.50 -5.07 6.01
C PRO A 33 -11.26 -4.46 5.33
N TYR A 34 -11.38 -4.22 4.03
CA TYR A 34 -10.32 -3.56 3.25
C TYR A 34 -10.05 -2.15 3.77
N ARG A 35 -8.76 -1.85 4.02
CA ARG A 35 -8.27 -0.51 4.37
C ARG A 35 -7.19 -0.06 3.38
N ARG A 36 -7.22 1.23 3.03
CA ARG A 36 -6.09 1.88 2.34
C ARG A 36 -4.97 2.13 3.35
N LEU A 37 -3.75 1.79 2.98
CA LEU A 37 -2.58 1.90 3.85
C LEU A 37 -1.57 2.87 3.27
N ASP A 38 -0.78 3.46 4.15
CA ASP A 38 0.41 4.24 3.80
C ASP A 38 1.51 3.35 3.23
N PRO A 39 2.33 3.82 2.26
CA PRO A 39 3.38 3.00 1.70
C PRO A 39 4.48 2.90 2.75
N VAL A 40 5.09 1.73 2.87
CA VAL A 40 6.19 1.50 3.80
C VAL A 40 7.47 1.99 3.14
N ALA A 41 8.11 3.03 3.70
CA ALA A 41 9.41 3.48 3.22
C ALA A 41 10.51 2.49 3.66
N PRO A 42 11.48 2.18 2.79
CA PRO A 42 12.57 1.28 3.13
C PRO A 42 13.58 1.97 4.07
N HIS A 43 14.04 1.26 5.11
CA HIS A 43 15.12 1.76 6.00
C HIS A 43 16.47 1.93 5.31
N ARG A 44 16.72 1.09 4.31
CA ARG A 44 17.96 1.10 3.52
C ARG A 44 17.57 1.19 2.04
N PRO A 45 17.28 2.39 1.52
CA PRO A 45 16.86 2.54 0.14
C PRO A 45 18.02 2.16 -0.80
N ALA A 46 17.71 1.44 -1.88
CA ALA A 46 18.69 1.07 -2.89
C ALA A 46 19.23 2.30 -3.66
N VAL A 47 18.42 3.37 -3.73
CA VAL A 47 18.78 4.64 -4.35
C VAL A 47 18.82 5.72 -3.27
N PRO A 48 19.91 6.48 -3.13
CA PRO A 48 20.01 7.60 -2.18
C PRO A 48 18.91 8.64 -2.37
N ALA A 49 18.52 9.32 -1.29
CA ALA A 49 17.36 10.22 -1.27
C ALA A 49 17.52 11.47 -2.14
N ASP A 50 18.76 11.91 -2.38
CA ASP A 50 19.13 13.05 -3.20
C ASP A 50 19.32 12.69 -4.68
N ALA A 51 19.37 11.40 -5.02
CA ALA A 51 19.57 10.94 -6.38
C ALA A 51 18.28 11.10 -7.23
N PRO A 52 18.39 11.31 -8.56
CA PRO A 52 17.24 11.56 -9.43
C PRO A 52 16.14 10.48 -9.36
N ALA A 53 16.55 9.22 -9.19
CA ALA A 53 15.68 8.04 -9.13
C ALA A 53 15.27 7.63 -7.69
N ALA A 54 15.45 8.51 -6.70
CA ALA A 54 15.02 8.24 -5.34
C ALA A 54 13.52 7.89 -5.29
N LEU A 55 13.17 6.92 -4.44
CA LEU A 55 11.77 6.60 -4.16
C LEU A 55 11.09 7.83 -3.55
N ARG A 56 10.03 8.32 -4.19
CA ARG A 56 9.22 9.43 -3.70
C ARG A 56 7.91 8.90 -3.11
N THR A 57 7.85 8.81 -1.79
CA THR A 57 6.66 8.45 -1.03
C THR A 57 5.75 9.67 -0.84
N ALA A 58 5.44 10.39 -1.92
CA ALA A 58 4.49 11.49 -1.85
C ALA A 58 3.10 10.91 -1.56
N ARG A 59 2.59 11.14 -0.34
CA ARG A 59 1.23 10.80 0.04
C ARG A 59 0.47 12.07 0.43
N THR A 60 -0.52 12.40 -0.37
CA THR A 60 -1.95 12.47 0.02
C THR A 60 -2.69 12.82 -1.27
N ILE A 61 -3.20 11.81 -1.97
CA ILE A 61 -4.39 12.08 -2.78
C ILE A 61 -5.49 12.18 -1.72
N ASP A 62 -5.96 13.40 -1.47
CA ASP A 62 -7.18 13.64 -0.68
C ASP A 62 -8.36 13.09 -1.48
N LEU A 63 -8.46 11.75 -1.52
CA LEU A 63 -9.62 11.10 -2.07
C LEU A 63 -10.69 11.22 -0.97
N PRO A 64 -11.85 11.83 -1.27
CA PRO A 64 -12.92 11.96 -0.29
C PRO A 64 -13.21 10.61 0.36
N ASP A 65 -13.43 10.61 1.68
CA ASP A 65 -13.76 9.40 2.42
C ASP A 65 -14.97 8.72 1.72
N PRO A 66 -14.84 7.46 1.27
CA PRO A 66 -15.92 6.75 0.59
C PRO A 66 -17.18 6.58 1.46
N ARG A 67 -17.13 6.93 2.76
CA ARG A 67 -18.29 6.98 3.65
C ARG A 67 -19.15 8.24 3.50
N ILE A 68 -18.71 9.28 2.79
CA ILE A 68 -19.43 10.57 2.63
C ILE A 68 -20.44 10.53 1.46
N GLY A 69 -21.09 9.39 1.21
CA GLY A 69 -22.06 9.25 0.12
C GLY A 69 -23.33 8.45 0.46
N ALA A 70 -23.40 7.81 1.63
CA ALA A 70 -24.56 7.02 2.04
C ALA A 70 -25.41 7.78 3.08
N ARG A 71 -25.91 8.96 2.70
CA ARG A 71 -26.95 9.66 3.46
C ARG A 71 -27.91 10.37 2.50
N THR A 72 -29.00 9.68 2.17
CA THR A 72 -30.40 10.11 1.99
C THR A 72 -31.06 9.22 0.93
#